data_AF-A0AA51MKW2-F1
#
_entry.id   AF-A0AA51MKW2-F1
#
_cell.length_a   1.000
_cell.length_b   1.000
_cell.length_c   1.000
_cell.angle_alpha   90.00
_cell.angle_beta   90.00
_cell.angle_gamma   90.00
#
_symmetry.space_group_name_H-M   'P 1'
#
loop_
_entity.id
_entity.type
_entity.pdbx_description
1 polymer ?
#
loop_
_entity_poly.entity_id
_entity_poly.type
_entity_poly.pdbx_seq_one_letter_code
_entity_poly.pdbx_strand_id
1 'polypeptide(L)'
;MRLSKWFSAVLLAMAFFANTAFADYPSRGMSMNGVRAQYGEPQSVRQSADPVKKRWPRITVWQYGTFSVYFERHTVLHTVVH
;
A
#
# COMPACT_ATOMS: atom_id res chain seq x y z
N MET A 1 57.67 -19.77 16.23
CA MET A 1 57.76 -18.30 16.02
C MET A 1 56.81 -17.89 14.90
N ARG A 2 55.91 -16.94 15.22
CA ARG A 2 55.33 -15.89 14.34
C ARG A 2 54.67 -16.29 13.01
N LEU A 3 53.36 -16.53 13.12
CA LEU A 3 52.28 -15.72 12.53
C LEU A 3 52.58 -14.93 11.23
N SER A 4 51.92 -15.30 10.13
CA SER A 4 51.64 -14.42 9.00
C SER A 4 50.13 -14.32 8.77
N LYS A 5 49.51 -13.33 9.43
CA LYS A 5 48.12 -12.89 9.21
C LYS A 5 48.09 -11.90 8.04
N TRP A 6 48.06 -12.38 6.80
CA TRP A 6 47.84 -11.53 5.62
C TRP A 6 47.13 -12.32 4.53
N PHE A 7 45.85 -12.65 4.73
CA PHE A 7 44.96 -12.92 3.61
C PHE A 7 43.80 -11.93 3.66
N SER A 8 43.96 -10.95 2.76
CA SER A 8 42.95 -10.22 2.02
C SER A 8 41.61 -9.99 2.70
N ALA A 9 41.45 -8.73 3.11
CA ALA A 9 40.17 -8.05 3.16
C ALA A 9 39.35 -8.26 1.87
N VAL A 10 38.07 -7.91 2.01
CA VAL A 10 37.06 -7.74 0.94
C VAL A 10 36.35 -9.04 0.57
N LEU A 11 35.20 -9.27 1.19
CA LEU A 11 34.02 -9.87 0.54
C LEU A 11 32.84 -9.85 1.52
N LEU A 12 32.22 -8.68 1.69
CA LEU A 12 30.76 -8.61 1.85
C LEU A 12 30.24 -7.21 1.56
N ALA A 13 30.45 -6.73 0.32
CA ALA A 13 29.52 -5.76 -0.23
C ALA A 13 28.23 -6.53 -0.57
N MET A 14 27.46 -6.89 0.44
CA MET A 14 26.10 -7.36 0.24
C MET A 14 25.36 -6.21 -0.42
N ALA A 15 25.10 -6.39 -1.72
CA ALA A 15 24.33 -5.47 -2.50
C ALA A 15 22.98 -5.28 -1.81
N PHE A 16 22.77 -4.10 -1.23
CA PHE A 16 21.43 -3.58 -0.95
C PHE A 16 20.79 -3.28 -2.31
N PHE A 17 20.42 -4.33 -3.04
CA PHE A 17 19.42 -4.18 -4.08
C PHE A 17 18.12 -3.89 -3.32
N ALA A 18 17.81 -2.60 -3.19
CA ALA A 18 16.48 -2.17 -2.82
C ALA A 18 15.53 -2.78 -3.85
N ASN A 19 14.83 -3.85 -3.44
CA ASN A 19 13.83 -4.48 -4.27
C ASN A 19 12.69 -3.47 -4.39
N THR A 20 12.68 -2.71 -5.48
CA THR A 20 11.57 -1.82 -5.82
C THR A 20 10.44 -2.71 -6.32
N ALA A 21 9.76 -3.37 -5.39
CA ALA A 21 8.49 -3.98 -5.69
C ALA A 21 7.56 -2.84 -6.10
N PHE A 22 7.07 -2.86 -7.34
CA PHE A 22 5.89 -2.08 -7.69
C PHE A 22 4.77 -2.56 -6.76
N ALA A 23 4.41 -1.73 -5.79
CA ALA A 23 3.31 -2.07 -4.90
C ALA A 23 2.04 -2.11 -5.76
N ASP A 24 1.47 -3.30 -5.94
CA ASP A 24 0.18 -3.47 -6.58
C ASP A 24 -0.88 -2.87 -5.65
N TYR A 25 -1.33 -1.66 -5.94
CA TYR A 25 -2.41 -0.99 -5.22
C TYR A 25 -3.78 -1.32 -5.83
N PRO A 26 -4.87 -1.20 -5.04
CA PRO A 26 -6.22 -1.32 -5.57
C PRO A 26 -6.43 -0.42 -6.80
N SER A 27 -6.81 -1.05 -7.91
CA SER A 27 -7.07 -0.36 -9.17
C SER A 27 -8.47 0.24 -9.19
N ARG A 28 -8.65 1.34 -9.94
CA ARG A 28 -9.96 1.97 -10.14
C ARG A 28 -10.97 0.96 -10.67
N GLY A 29 -12.17 0.95 -10.10
CA GLY A 29 -13.25 0.04 -10.47
C GLY A 29 -13.27 -1.29 -9.71
N MET A 30 -12.21 -1.64 -8.97
CA MET A 30 -12.22 -2.81 -8.10
C MET A 30 -13.34 -2.69 -7.05
N SER A 31 -14.00 -3.79 -6.70
CA SER A 31 -15.06 -3.78 -5.68
C SER A 31 -14.47 -3.72 -4.28
N MET A 32 -15.21 -3.17 -3.30
CA MET A 32 -14.81 -3.21 -1.89
C MET A 32 -14.49 -4.63 -1.40
N ASN A 33 -15.24 -5.64 -1.85
CA ASN A 33 -14.95 -7.04 -1.51
C ASN A 33 -13.66 -7.53 -2.15
N GLY A 34 -13.36 -7.16 -3.40
CA GLY A 34 -12.09 -7.47 -4.05
C GLY A 34 -10.91 -6.84 -3.32
N VAL A 35 -11.04 -5.57 -2.92
CA VAL A 35 -10.03 -4.89 -2.11
C VAL A 35 -9.83 -5.62 -0.77
N ARG A 36 -10.91 -5.95 -0.05
CA ARG A 36 -10.81 -6.69 1.21
C ARG A 36 -10.18 -8.07 1.03
N ALA A 37 -10.53 -8.79 -0.02
CA ALA A 37 -10.00 -10.12 -0.28
C ALA A 37 -8.49 -10.10 -0.58
N GLN A 38 -8.00 -9.07 -1.26
CA GLN A 38 -6.60 -8.96 -1.67
C GLN A 38 -5.72 -8.24 -0.63
N TYR A 39 -6.26 -7.28 0.11
CA TYR A 39 -5.49 -6.39 1.00
C TYR A 39 -5.87 -6.54 2.48
N GLY A 40 -6.90 -7.32 2.80
CA GLY A 40 -7.41 -7.50 4.16
C GLY A 40 -8.30 -6.35 4.63
N GLU A 41 -8.63 -6.36 5.92
CA GLU A 41 -9.43 -5.30 6.54
C GLU A 41 -8.63 -4.00 6.68
N PRO A 42 -9.27 -2.84 6.48
CA PRO A 42 -8.61 -1.56 6.68
C PRO A 42 -8.41 -1.27 8.17
N GLN A 43 -7.35 -0.53 8.48
CA GLN A 43 -7.05 -0.06 9.84
C GLN A 43 -8.10 0.93 10.36
N SER A 44 -8.67 1.74 9.47
CA SER A 44 -9.80 2.60 9.80
C SER A 44 -10.66 2.91 8.57
N VAL A 45 -11.92 3.22 8.83
CA VAL A 45 -12.90 3.61 7.81
C VAL A 45 -13.43 5.00 8.13
N ARG A 46 -13.43 5.87 7.14
CA ARG A 46 -14.06 7.20 7.20
C ARG A 46 -15.13 7.31 6.12
N GLN A 47 -16.14 8.11 6.38
CA GLN A 47 -17.17 8.43 5.38
C GLN A 47 -17.29 9.94 5.30
N SER A 48 -17.52 10.46 4.10
CA SER A 48 -17.83 11.88 3.91
C SER A 48 -19.06 12.26 4.74
N ALA A 49 -18.97 13.38 5.46
CA ALA A 49 -20.11 13.96 6.16
C ALA A 49 -21.11 14.56 5.16
N ASP A 50 -22.36 14.70 5.61
CA ASP A 50 -23.43 15.46 4.96
C ASP A 50 -24.03 14.86 3.66
N PRO A 51 -25.16 15.41 3.16
CA PRO A 51 -26.26 14.58 2.67
C PRO A 51 -25.94 13.89 1.35
N VAL A 52 -26.25 12.59 1.31
CA VAL A 52 -26.10 11.76 0.11
C VAL A 52 -27.18 12.17 -0.90
N LYS A 53 -26.75 12.72 -2.04
CA LYS A 53 -27.63 13.04 -3.18
C LYS A 53 -27.25 12.19 -4.38
N LYS A 54 -28.17 12.01 -5.33
CA LYS A 54 -27.90 11.21 -6.55
C LYS A 54 -26.65 11.69 -7.32
N ARG A 55 -26.41 13.01 -7.35
CA ARG A 55 -25.26 13.63 -8.03
C ARG A 55 -24.00 13.73 -7.17
N TRP A 56 -24.12 13.55 -5.85
CA TRP A 56 -23.02 13.58 -4.89
C TRP A 56 -23.03 12.29 -4.08
N PRO A 57 -22.54 11.19 -4.68
CA PRO A 57 -22.51 9.91 -4.02
C PRO A 57 -21.62 9.98 -2.77
N ARG A 58 -21.99 9.19 -1.76
CA ARG A 58 -21.18 9.03 -0.54
C ARG A 58 -19.79 8.52 -0.91
N ILE A 59 -18.77 9.15 -0.35
CA ILE A 59 -17.38 8.68 -0.44
C ILE A 59 -17.04 7.96 0.86
N THR A 60 -16.54 6.74 0.71
CA THR A 60 -15.99 5.94 1.81
C THR A 60 -14.48 5.87 1.61
N VAL A 61 -13.72 6.07 2.68
CA VAL A 61 -12.26 6.01 2.65
C VAL A 61 -11.80 4.90 3.59
N TRP A 62 -11.02 3.97 3.08
CA TRP A 62 -10.35 2.93 3.85
C TRP A 62 -8.87 3.26 3.98
N GLN A 63 -8.33 3.13 5.18
CA GLN A 63 -6.94 3.43 5.51
C GLN A 63 -6.16 2.13 5.75
N TYR A 64 -5.03 1.94 5.06
CA TYR A 64 -4.14 0.78 5.20
C TYR A 64 -2.75 1.15 5.75
N GLY A 65 -2.58 2.39 6.20
CA GLY A 65 -1.32 2.91 6.74
C GLY A 65 -0.53 3.65 5.67
N THR A 66 0.15 2.92 4.78
CA THR A 66 0.97 3.50 3.69
C THR A 66 0.15 3.98 2.49
N PHE A 67 -1.13 3.62 2.43
CA PHE A 67 -2.04 4.10 1.39
C PHE A 67 -3.48 4.16 1.89
N SER A 68 -4.28 4.96 1.18
CA SER A 68 -5.72 5.14 1.37
C SER A 68 -6.48 4.77 0.11
N VAL A 69 -7.61 4.10 0.25
CA VAL A 69 -8.50 3.75 -0.87
C VAL A 69 -9.81 4.53 -0.72
N TYR A 70 -10.10 5.35 -1.72
CA TYR A 70 -11.33 6.10 -1.84
C TYR A 70 -12.32 5.30 -2.68
N PHE A 71 -13.51 5.11 -2.16
CA PHE A 71 -14.59 4.43 -2.82
C PHE A 71 -15.73 5.38 -3.12
N GLU A 72 -16.27 5.27 -4.32
CA GLU A 72 -17.60 5.75 -4.63
C GLU A 72 -18.55 4.56 -4.56
N ARG A 73 -19.57 4.64 -3.69
CA ARG A 73 -20.49 3.52 -3.42
C ARG A 73 -19.74 2.26 -2.97
N HIS A 74 -19.54 1.30 -3.87
CA HIS A 74 -18.90 0.01 -3.59
C HIS A 74 -17.67 -0.27 -4.46
N THR A 75 -17.22 0.73 -5.23
CA THR A 75 -16.12 0.59 -6.21
C THR A 75 -15.01 1.59 -5.93
N VAL A 76 -13.77 1.17 -6.14
CA VAL A 76 -12.59 2.03 -6.00
C VAL A 76 -12.69 3.19 -6.98
N LEU A 77 -12.71 4.38 -6.43
CA LEU A 77 -12.59 5.63 -7.17
C LEU A 77 -11.11 5.95 -7.38
N HIS A 78 -10.31 5.92 -6.31
CA HIS A 78 -8.90 6.27 -6.37
C HIS A 78 -8.12 5.71 -5.19
N THR A 79 -6.81 5.50 -5.38
CA THR A 79 -5.89 5.09 -4.32
C THR A 79 -4.81 6.16 -4.19
N VAL A 80 -4.56 6.59 -2.95
CA VAL A 80 -3.56 7.61 -2.60
C VAL A 80 -2.47 6.95 -1.77
N VAL A 81 -1.21 7.06 -2.19
CA VAL A 81 -0.04 6.57 -1.46
C VAL A 81 0.53 7.71 -0.62
N HIS A 82 0.93 7.42 0.63
CA HIS A 82 1.45 8.40 1.60
C HIS A 82 2.97 8.35 1.71
#